data_AF-A0A6J6HVX1-F1
#
_entry.id   AF-A0A6J6HVX1-F1
#
_cell.length_a   1.000
_cell.length_b   1.000
_cell.length_c   1.000
_cell.angle_alpha   90.00
_cell.angle_beta   90.00
_cell.angle_gamma   90.00
#
_symmetry.space_group_name_H-M   'P 1'
#
loop_
_entity.id
_entity.type
_entity.pdbx_description
1 polymer ?
#
loop_
_entity_poly.entity_id
_entity_poly.type
_entity_poly.pdbx_seq_one_letter_code
_entity_poly.pdbx_strand_id
1 'polypeptide(L)' 'MNRIIDKVNDLGEAVHMKPMSSYERKIVHDLVSGAGLVSESEGEGRDRHIVVKPAK' A
#
# COMPACT_ATOMS: atom_id res chain seq x y z
N MET A 1 -7.43 5.61 5.37
CA MET A 1 -6.62 4.43 5.03
C MET A 1 -7.38 3.10 5.10
N ASN A 2 -8.29 2.88 6.05
CA ASN A 2 -8.94 1.56 6.26
C ASN A 2 -9.54 0.92 5.00
N ARG A 3 -10.23 1.68 4.15
CA ARG A 3 -10.83 1.16 2.89
C ARG A 3 -9.85 0.46 1.94
N ILE A 4 -8.56 0.74 1.99
CA ILE A 4 -7.58 0.09 1.10
C ILE A 4 -7.18 -1.27 1.66
N ILE A 5 -6.94 -1.35 2.97
CA ILE A 5 -6.64 -2.61 3.68
C ILE A 5 -7.84 -3.56 3.54
N ASP A 6 -9.05 -3.05 3.76
CA ASP A 6 -10.28 -3.83 3.61
C ASP A 6 -10.45 -4.31 2.16
N LYS A 7 -10.19 -3.46 1.16
CA LYS A 7 -10.25 -3.86 -0.25
C LYS A 7 -9.24 -4.94 -0.60
N VAL A 8 -8.00 -4.83 -0.12
CA VAL A 8 -6.97 -5.84 -0.40
C VAL A 8 -7.33 -7.18 0.23
N ASN A 9 -7.90 -7.16 1.44
CA ASN A 9 -8.40 -8.35 2.12
C ASN A 9 -9.65 -8.94 1.43
N ASP A 10 -10.60 -8.11 1.01
CA ASP A 10 -11.86 -8.56 0.38
C ASP A 10 -11.67 -9.03 -1.07
N LEU A 11 -10.88 -8.31 -1.86
CA LEU A 11 -10.64 -8.64 -3.28
C LEU A 11 -9.51 -9.67 -3.45
N GLY A 12 -8.57 -9.75 -2.49
CA GLY A 12 -7.35 -10.53 -2.67
C GLY A 12 -6.44 -10.00 -3.80
N GLU A 13 -6.64 -8.76 -4.22
CA GLU A 13 -5.92 -8.14 -5.33
C GLU A 13 -5.02 -6.99 -4.86
N ALA A 14 -3.99 -6.71 -5.67
CA ALA A 14 -3.09 -5.60 -5.42
C ALA A 14 -3.82 -4.26 -5.62
N VAL A 15 -3.70 -3.34 -4.66
CA VAL A 15 -4.30 -2.00 -4.74
C VAL A 15 -3.20 -0.95 -4.86
N HIS A 16 -3.27 -0.17 -5.93
CA HIS A 16 -2.38 0.97 -6.18
C HIS A 16 -2.88 2.20 -5.43
N MET A 17 -2.01 2.79 -4.62
CA MET A 17 -2.27 4.06 -3.96
C MET A 17 -1.87 5.24 -4.85
N LYS A 18 -2.35 6.44 -4.49
CA LYS A 18 -1.91 7.66 -5.14
C LYS A 18 -0.42 7.93 -4.82
N PRO A 19 0.34 8.56 -5.73
CA PRO A 19 1.69 9.04 -5.43
C PRO A 19 1.67 9.95 -4.20
N MET A 20 2.64 9.76 -3.30
CA MET A 20 2.69 10.43 -2.02
C MET A 20 4.14 10.62 -1.56
N SER A 21 4.36 11.49 -0.57
CA SER A 21 5.70 11.78 -0.05
C SER A 21 6.36 10.54 0.57
N SER A 22 7.70 10.54 0.65
CA SER A 22 8.43 9.43 1.28
C SER A 22 8.01 9.18 2.73
N TYR A 23 7.57 10.23 3.45
CA TYR A 23 7.07 10.10 4.82
C TYR A 23 5.72 9.38 4.87
N GLU A 24 4.77 9.77 4.02
CA GLU A 24 3.46 9.11 3.92
C GLU A 24 3.61 7.65 3.50
N ARG A 25 4.51 7.35 2.57
CA ARG A 25 4.81 5.98 2.15
C ARG A 25 5.29 5.11 3.31
N LYS A 26 6.10 5.67 4.22
CA LYS A 26 6.55 4.96 5.42
C LYS A 26 5.41 4.65 6.38
N ILE A 27 4.54 5.62 6.64
CA ILE A 27 3.34 5.41 7.47
C ILE A 27 2.46 4.30 6.87
N VAL A 28 2.26 4.32 5.55
CA VAL A 28 1.49 3.27 4.86
C VAL A 28 2.16 1.91 5.02
N HIS A 29 3.48 1.81 4.81
CA HIS A 29 4.22 0.55 5.03
C HIS A 29 4.01 0.00 6.44
N ASP A 30 4.13 0.84 7.46
CA ASP A 30 3.98 0.44 8.86
C ASP A 30 2.54 -0.04 9.15
N LEU A 31 1.53 0.67 8.64
CA LEU A 31 0.11 0.30 8.79
C LEU A 31 -0.24 -1.00 8.06
N VAL A 32 0.25 -1.17 6.84
CA VAL A 32 0.03 -2.36 6.00
C VAL A 32 0.69 -3.58 6.63
N SER A 33 1.94 -3.43 7.09
CA SER A 33 2.64 -4.50 7.80
C SER A 33 1.95 -4.86 9.11
N GLY A 34 1.44 -3.87 9.85
CA GLY A 34 0.68 -4.10 11.08
C GLY A 34 -0.66 -4.82 10.85
N ALA A 35 -1.24 -4.67 9.66
CA ALA A 35 -2.44 -5.39 9.23
C ALA A 35 -2.13 -6.80 8.67
N GLY A 36 -0.87 -7.23 8.66
CA GLY A 36 -0.47 -8.52 8.11
C GLY A 36 -0.51 -8.56 6.58
N LEU A 37 -0.41 -7.41 5.91
CA LEU A 37 -0.37 -7.29 4.46
C LEU A 37 1.04 -6.93 3.99
N VAL A 38 1.29 -7.02 2.68
CA VAL A 38 2.57 -6.64 2.06
C VAL A 38 2.41 -5.33 1.31
N SER A 39 3.43 -4.47 1.33
CA SER A 39 3.47 -3.24 0.54
C SER A 39 4.78 -3.11 -0.22
N GLU A 40 4.71 -2.58 -1.44
CA GLU A 40 5.86 -2.32 -2.31
C GLU A 40 5.76 -0.91 -2.90
N SER A 41 6.91 -0.26 -3.14
CA SER A 41 6.94 1.01 -3.86
C SER A 41 7.10 0.75 -5.36
N GLU A 42 6.19 1.27 -6.17
CA GLU A 42 6.23 1.15 -7.63
C GLU A 42 6.23 2.53 -8.29
N GLY A 43 6.81 2.63 -9.49
CA GLY A 43 6.99 3.89 -10.23
C GLY A 43 8.21 4.72 -9.83
N GLU A 44 8.45 5.79 -10.57
CA GLU A 44 9.62 6.66 -10.42
C GLU A 44 9.24 8.14 -10.33
N GLY A 45 10.11 8.96 -9.72
CA GLY A 45 9.91 10.41 -9.63
C GLY A 45 8.56 10.80 -9.01
N ARG A 46 7.72 11.47 -9.81
CA ARG A 46 6.40 11.98 -9.39
C ARG A 46 5.31 10.92 -9.36
N ASP A 47 5.51 9.81 -10.06
CA ASP A 47 4.55 8.72 -10.16
C ASP A 47 4.83 7.61 -9.14
N ARG A 48 5.85 7.80 -8.30
CA ARG A 48 6.22 6.82 -7.27
C ARG A 48 5.13 6.71 -6.21
N HIS A 49 4.55 5.53 -6.07
CA HIS A 49 3.43 5.24 -5.18
C HIS A 49 3.62 3.91 -4.45
N ILE A 50 2.74 3.62 -3.49
CA ILE A 50 2.70 2.33 -2.79
C ILE A 50 1.65 1.43 -3.42
N VAL A 51 2.00 0.18 -3.61
CA VAL A 51 1.10 -0.90 -3.98
C VAL A 51 0.98 -1.82 -2.77
N VAL A 52 -0.25 -2.06 -2.35
CA VAL A 52 -0.56 -2.95 -1.23
C VAL A 52 -1.06 -4.28 -1.79
N LYS A 53 -0.52 -5.39 -1.28
CA LYS A 53 -0.80 -6.75 -1.72
C LYS A 53 -1.18 -7.62 -0.51
N PRO A 54 -2.04 -8.64 -0.70
CA PRO A 54 -2.31 -9.60 0.36
C PRO A 54 -1.02 -10.36 0.72
N ALA A 55 -0.75 -10.52 2.02
CA ALA A 55 0.26 -11.47 2.44
C ALA A 55 -0.30 -12.87 2.19
N LYS A 56 0.43 -13.62 1.36
CA LYS A 56 0.02 -14.95 0.92
C LYS A 56 0.12 -15.97 2.04
#